data_AF-A0A1V5Z8V2-F1
#
_entry.id   AF-A0A1V5Z8V2-F1
#
_cell.length_a   1.000
_cell.length_b   1.000
_cell.length_c   1.000
_cell.angle_alpha   90.00
_cell.angle_beta   90.00
_cell.angle_gamma   90.00
#
_symmetry.space_group_name_H-M   'P 1'
#
loop_
_entity.id
_entity.type
_entity.pdbx_description
1 polymer ?
#
loop_
_entity_poly.entity_id
_entity_poly.type
_entity_poly.pdbx_seq_one_letter_code
_entity_poly.pdbx_strand_id
1 'polypeptide(L)' 'MTNDAGDCLSMTMTSPNGYSLTFDSAITAMQQVLAGTVKPGAKTPSMAFGSSFVLGLEGVRVIEGPGQKRD' A
#
# COMPACT_ATOMS: atom_id res chain seq x y z
N MET A 1 8.32 -10.30 12.34
CA MET A 1 9.32 -9.55 13.13
C MET A 1 8.63 -9.18 14.43
N THR A 2 9.24 -9.50 15.56
CA THR A 2 8.66 -9.31 16.89
C THR A 2 9.29 -8.07 17.53
N ASN A 3 8.49 -7.19 18.15
CA ASN A 3 9.00 -6.02 18.87
C ASN A 3 9.56 -6.43 20.26
N ASP A 4 10.15 -5.48 21.00
CA ASP A 4 10.71 -5.73 22.35
C ASP A 4 9.66 -6.19 23.38
N ALA A 5 8.37 -5.97 23.10
CA ALA A 5 7.26 -6.40 23.93
C ALA A 5 6.73 -7.81 23.57
N GLY A 6 7.31 -8.47 22.56
CA GLY A 6 6.85 -9.80 22.11
C GLY A 6 5.71 -9.76 21.09
N ASP A 7 5.35 -8.59 20.54
CA ASP A 7 4.28 -8.48 19.54
C ASP A 7 4.82 -8.69 18.12
N CYS A 8 4.15 -9.54 17.35
CA CYS A 8 4.37 -9.71 15.92
C CYS A 8 3.10 -9.40 15.13
N LEU A 9 3.25 -8.64 14.04
CA LEU A 9 2.17 -8.35 13.09
C LEU A 9 2.50 -8.96 11.73
N SER A 10 1.55 -9.68 11.14
CA SER A 10 1.63 -10.17 9.77
C SER A 10 0.38 -9.78 9.00
N MET A 11 0.55 -9.52 7.71
CA MET A 11 -0.54 -9.22 6.78
C MET A 11 -0.19 -9.81 5.42
N THR A 12 -1.18 -10.39 4.76
CA THR A 12 -1.03 -11.00 3.46
C THR A 12 -2.01 -10.37 2.48
N MET A 13 -1.54 -10.01 1.29
CA MET A 13 -2.38 -9.51 0.20
C MET A 13 -2.15 -10.28 -1.09
N THR A 14 -3.14 -10.25 -1.97
CA THR A 14 -3.03 -10.69 -3.36
C THR A 14 -3.06 -9.49 -4.29
N SER A 15 -2.44 -9.63 -5.46
CA SER A 15 -2.42 -8.62 -6.52
C SER A 15 -2.40 -9.32 -7.90
N PRO A 16 -2.65 -8.56 -8.98
CA PRO A 16 -2.23 -8.98 -10.32
C PRO A 16 -0.72 -9.23 -10.40
N ASN A 17 -0.25 -9.68 -11.56
CA ASN A 17 1.19 -9.79 -11.81
C ASN A 17 1.91 -8.44 -11.61
N GLY A 18 3.22 -8.49 -11.37
CA GLY A 18 4.01 -7.30 -11.02
C GLY A 18 3.97 -6.18 -12.05
N TYR A 19 3.86 -6.50 -13.34
CA TYR A 19 3.77 -5.47 -14.39
C TYR A 19 2.41 -4.77 -14.40
N SER A 20 1.32 -5.53 -14.30
CA SER A 20 -0.03 -4.96 -14.19
C SER A 20 -0.17 -4.09 -12.93
N LEU A 21 0.35 -4.56 -11.79
CA LEU A 21 0.36 -3.78 -10.54
C LEU A 21 1.18 -2.49 -10.69
N THR A 22 2.35 -2.57 -11.31
CA THR A 22 3.22 -1.41 -11.52
C THR A 22 2.54 -0.39 -12.44
N PHE A 23 1.96 -0.85 -13.55
CA PHE A 23 1.22 0.00 -14.49
C PHE A 23 0.11 0.76 -13.79
N ASP A 24 -0.80 0.07 -13.10
CA ASP A 24 -1.93 0.71 -12.42
C ASP A 24 -1.45 1.69 -11.33
N SER A 25 -0.47 1.28 -10.52
CA SER A 25 0.07 2.14 -9.46
C SER A 25 0.62 3.47 -10.00
N ALA A 26 1.31 3.44 -11.14
CA ALA A 26 1.92 4.62 -11.75
C ALA A 26 0.85 5.54 -12.35
N ILE A 27 -0.12 4.99 -13.07
CA ILE A 27 -1.19 5.77 -13.69
C ILE A 27 -2.10 6.40 -12.63
N THR A 28 -2.50 5.64 -11.62
CA THR A 28 -3.34 6.14 -10.51
C THR A 28 -2.62 7.23 -9.72
N ALA A 29 -1.32 7.06 -9.43
CA ALA A 29 -0.52 8.10 -8.78
C ALA A 29 -0.41 9.39 -9.63
N MET A 30 -0.17 9.25 -10.93
CA MET A 30 -0.12 10.39 -11.86
C MET A 30 -1.46 11.14 -11.91
N GLN A 31 -2.58 10.43 -11.98
CA GLN A 31 -3.92 11.04 -12.01
C GLN A 31 -4.19 11.87 -10.76
N GLN A 32 -3.83 11.38 -9.57
CA GLN A 32 -3.95 12.13 -8.31
C GLN A 32 -3.08 13.40 -8.31
N VAL A 33 -1.83 13.31 -8.80
CA VAL A 33 -0.96 14.49 -8.95
C VAL A 33 -1.57 15.52 -9.89
N LEU A 34 -2.07 15.09 -11.06
CA LEU A 34 -2.71 15.98 -12.03
C LEU A 34 -4.01 16.60 -11.51
N ALA A 35 -4.74 15.90 -10.64
CA ALA A 35 -5.92 16.41 -9.96
C ALA A 35 -5.61 17.47 -8.88
N GLY A 36 -4.34 17.72 -8.58
CA GLY A 36 -3.92 18.70 -7.56
C GLY A 36 -4.16 18.26 -6.12
N THR A 37 -4.39 16.96 -5.89
CA THR A 37 -4.65 16.41 -4.54
C THR A 37 -3.37 16.21 -3.72
N VAL A 38 -2.20 16.33 -4.36
CA VAL A 38 -0.88 16.12 -3.76
C VAL A 38 -0.12 17.43 -3.63
N LYS A 39 0.41 17.71 -2.42
CA LYS A 39 1.27 18.87 -2.18
C LYS A 39 2.61 18.75 -2.96
N PRO A 40 3.19 19.85 -3.47
CA PRO A 40 4.49 19.81 -4.15
C PRO A 40 5.62 19.17 -3.31
N GLY A 41 6.63 18.62 -4.01
CA GLY A 41 7.83 18.01 -3.44
C GLY A 41 7.93 16.50 -3.68
N ALA A 42 9.12 15.94 -3.41
CA ALA A 42 9.33 14.49 -3.50
C ALA A 42 8.63 13.78 -2.32
N LYS A 43 7.78 12.79 -2.62
CA LYS A 43 7.00 12.05 -1.62
C LYS A 43 7.00 10.57 -1.96
N THR A 44 7.01 9.74 -0.92
CA THR A 44 6.64 8.33 -1.06
C THR A 44 5.12 8.20 -1.24
N PRO A 45 4.62 7.09 -1.79
CA PRO A 45 3.18 6.87 -1.93
C PRO A 45 2.41 7.01 -0.61
N SER A 46 2.97 6.50 0.49
CA SER A 46 2.34 6.60 1.82
C SER A 46 2.16 8.04 2.30
N MET A 47 3.08 8.95 1.93
CA MET A 47 2.98 10.38 2.24
C MET A 47 2.04 11.14 1.29
N ALA A 48 1.97 10.74 0.02
CA ALA A 48 1.19 11.45 -1.00
C ALA A 48 -0.30 11.04 -1.02
N PHE A 49 -0.57 9.75 -0.78
CA PHE A 49 -1.89 9.13 -0.99
C PHE A 49 -2.42 8.36 0.22
N GLY A 50 -1.61 8.25 1.28
CA GLY A 50 -1.92 7.47 2.48
C GLY A 50 -1.36 6.04 2.42
N SER A 51 -1.20 5.43 3.60
CA SER A 51 -0.59 4.09 3.75
C SER A 51 -1.38 2.96 3.10
N SER A 52 -2.68 3.17 2.85
CA SER A 52 -3.57 2.18 2.24
C SER A 52 -3.73 2.34 0.72
N PHE A 53 -2.95 3.20 0.06
CA PHE A 53 -3.02 3.46 -1.38
C PHE A 53 -3.09 2.17 -2.23
N VAL A 54 -2.27 1.17 -1.89
CA VAL A 54 -2.19 -0.09 -2.62
C VAL A 54 -3.52 -0.85 -2.66
N LEU A 55 -4.38 -0.68 -1.65
CA LEU A 55 -5.69 -1.34 -1.56
C LEU A 55 -6.75 -0.71 -2.48
N GLY A 56 -6.46 0.46 -3.04
CA GLY A 56 -7.30 1.08 -4.07
C GLY A 56 -6.95 0.65 -5.50
N LEU A 57 -5.85 -0.10 -5.68
CA LEU A 57 -5.41 -0.58 -6.99
C LEU A 57 -6.22 -1.79 -7.44
N GLU A 58 -6.40 -1.91 -8.75
CA GLU A 58 -7.23 -2.92 -9.36
C GLU A 58 -6.77 -4.33 -9.00
N GLY A 59 -7.70 -5.14 -8.48
CA GLY A 59 -7.45 -6.53 -8.12
C GLY A 59 -6.59 -6.74 -6.87
N VAL A 60 -6.16 -5.67 -6.18
CA VAL A 60 -5.45 -5.79 -4.90
C VAL A 60 -6.43 -6.01 -3.77
N ARG A 61 -6.14 -6.99 -2.90
CA ARG A 61 -7.00 -7.33 -1.76
C ARG A 61 -6.17 -7.88 -0.62
N VAL A 62 -6.53 -7.52 0.60
CA VAL A 62 -6.06 -8.21 1.81
C VAL A 62 -6.71 -9.58 1.86
N ILE A 63 -5.92 -10.63 2.00
CA ILE A 63 -6.41 -12.01 2.19
C ILE A 63 -6.20 -12.50 3.62
N GLU A 64 -5.27 -11.88 4.34
CA GLU A 64 -5.08 -12.07 5.76
C GLU A 64 -4.77 -10.71 6.39
N GLY A 65 -5.65 -10.25 7.29
CA GLY A 65 -5.50 -8.99 8.00
C GLY A 65 -4.37 -9.05 9.04
N PRO A 66 -4.09 -7.93 9.73
CA PRO A 66 -3.10 -7.88 10.80
C PRO A 66 -3.43 -8.89 11.91
N GLY A 67 -2.81 -10.07 11.85
CA GLY A 67 -2.87 -11.08 12.89
C GLY A 67 -1.82 -10.79 13.95
N GLN A 68 -2.23 -10.67 15.21
CA GLN A 68 -1.28 -10.60 16.33
C GLN A 68 -0.90 -12.01 16.74
N LYS A 69 0.35 -12.39 16.46
CA LYS A 69 0.92 -13.64 16.92
C LYS A 69 1.71 -13.35 18.19
N ARG A 70 1.35 -14.00 19.30
CA ARG A 70 2.14 -14.02 20.53
C ARG A 70 3.04 -15.25 20.46
N ASP A 71 4.34 -15.01 20.59
CA ASP A 71 5.37 -16.06 20.60
C ASP A 71 5.44 -16.74 21.98
#